data_AF-A0A5E4J2Z5-F1
#
_entry.id   AF-A0A5E4J2Z5-F1
#
_cell.length_a   1.000
_cell.length_b   1.000
_cell.length_c   1.000
_cell.angle_alpha   90.00
_cell.angle_beta   90.00
_cell.angle_gamma   90.00
#
_symmetry.space_group_name_H-M   'P 1'
#
loop_
_entity.id
_entity.type
_entity.pdbx_description
1 polymer ?
#
loop_
_entity_poly.entity_id
_entity_poly.type
_entity_poly.pdbx_seq_one_letter_code
_entity_poly.pdbx_strand_id
1 'polypeptide(L)' 'MPLNKGEKARTRKGFSENIEREMKAGKPQKQAVAIAYSEADKSKKSKRR' A
#
# COMPACT_ATOMS: atom_id res chain seq x y z
N MET A 1 -10.08 6.95 2.45
CA MET A 1 -8.75 7.57 2.63
C MET A 1 -7.87 7.24 1.42
N PRO A 2 -7.21 8.21 0.76
CA PRO A 2 -6.40 7.92 -0.43
C PRO A 2 -5.07 7.26 -0.07
N LEU A 3 -4.90 5.95 -0.33
CA LEU A 3 -3.62 5.26 -0.17
C LEU A 3 -2.53 5.89 -1.06
N ASN A 4 -1.28 5.79 -0.62
CA ASN A 4 -0.13 6.07 -1.48
C ASN A 4 -0.14 5.09 -2.65
N LYS A 5 -0.04 5.60 -3.88
CA LYS A 5 -0.09 4.83 -5.12
C LYS A 5 1.23 4.90 -5.88
N GLY A 6 1.41 4.01 -6.86
CA GLY A 6 2.55 4.04 -7.77
C GLY A 6 3.87 3.78 -7.04
N GLU A 7 4.94 4.47 -7.45
CA GLU A 7 6.28 4.29 -6.87
C GLU A 7 6.34 4.63 -5.38
N LYS A 8 5.52 5.59 -4.93
CA LYS A 8 5.44 5.98 -3.52
C LYS A 8 4.98 4.83 -2.63
N ALA A 9 4.05 4.00 -3.13
CA ALA A 9 3.56 2.81 -2.42
C ALA A 9 4.64 1.73 -2.17
N ARG A 10 5.75 1.76 -2.93
CA ARG A 10 6.86 0.80 -2.79
C ARG A 10 7.95 1.26 -1.84
N THR A 11 8.03 2.56 -1.60
CA THR A 11 9.00 3.09 -0.64
C THR A 11 8.68 2.57 0.76
N ARG A 12 9.70 2.34 1.59
CA ARG A 12 9.48 1.90 2.99
C ARG A 12 8.49 2.82 3.72
N LYS A 13 8.60 4.14 3.52
CA LYS A 13 7.69 5.14 4.08
C LYS A 13 6.26 5.02 3.54
N GLY A 14 6.08 4.98 2.23
CA GLY A 14 4.73 4.90 1.66
C GLY A 14 4.03 3.57 1.96
N PHE A 15 4.80 2.48 2.07
CA PHE A 15 4.31 1.17 2.49
C PHE A 15 3.86 1.16 3.96
N SER A 16 4.68 1.70 4.88
CA SER A 16 4.31 1.81 6.29
C SER A 16 3.12 2.74 6.51
N GLU A 17 3.06 3.88 5.82
CA GLU A 17 1.92 4.80 5.88
C GLU A 17 0.63 4.13 5.43
N ASN A 18 0.66 3.31 4.37
CA ASN A 18 -0.52 2.58 3.91
C ASN A 18 -0.98 1.55 4.94
N ILE A 19 -0.06 0.81 5.56
CA ILE A 19 -0.40 -0.16 6.62
C ILE A 19 -1.02 0.55 7.82
N GLU A 20 -0.38 1.61 8.32
CA GLU A 20 -0.90 2.40 9.45
C GLU A 20 -2.30 2.95 9.17
N ARG A 21 -2.53 3.40 7.94
CA ARG A 21 -3.80 3.99 7.54
C ARG A 21 -4.93 2.96 7.50
N GLU A 22 -4.64 1.75 7.02
CA GLU A 22 -5.59 0.64 7.02
C GLU A 22 -5.83 0.09 8.43
N MET A 23 -4.79 0.03 9.28
CA MET A 23 -4.95 -0.32 10.69
C MET A 23 -5.77 0.72 11.46
N LYS A 24 -5.55 2.02 11.20
CA LYS A 24 -6.38 3.13 11.74
C LYS A 24 -7.81 3.08 11.24
N ALA A 25 -8.04 2.54 10.04
CA ALA A 25 -9.37 2.27 9.50
C ALA A 25 -10.03 1.02 10.13
N GLY A 26 -9.38 0.35 11.07
CA GLY A 26 -9.90 -0.82 11.79
C GLY A 26 -9.67 -2.15 11.08
N LYS A 27 -8.85 -2.19 10.01
CA LYS A 27 -8.52 -3.47 9.36
C LYS A 27 -7.51 -4.27 10.18
N PRO A 28 -7.65 -5.60 10.24
CA PRO A 28 -6.62 -6.46 10.81
C PRO A 28 -5.26 -6.25 10.14
N GLN A 29 -4.18 -6.30 10.92
CA GLN A 29 -2.81 -6.04 10.44
C GLN A 29 -2.44 -6.91 9.22
N LYS A 30 -2.85 -8.19 9.20
CA LYS A 30 -2.63 -9.10 8.06
C LYS A 30 -3.32 -8.59 6.78
N GLN A 31 -4.54 -8.08 6.91
CA GLN A 31 -5.29 -7.53 5.79
C GLN A 31 -4.70 -6.19 5.32
N ALA A 32 -4.29 -5.34 6.26
CA ALA A 32 -3.60 -4.07 5.96
C ALA A 32 -2.30 -4.31 5.15
N VAL A 33 -1.49 -5.29 5.56
CA VAL A 33 -0.26 -5.68 4.85
C VAL A 33 -0.59 -6.22 3.44
N ALA A 34 -1.61 -7.06 3.30
CA ALA A 34 -2.03 -7.59 2.00
C ALA A 34 -2.49 -6.49 1.03
N ILE A 35 -3.24 -5.50 1.53
CA ILE A 35 -3.67 -4.33 0.74
C ILE A 35 -2.46 -3.48 0.34
N ALA A 36 -1.53 -3.24 1.26
CA ALA A 36 -0.31 -2.48 0.98
C ALA A 36 0.56 -3.16 -0.09
N TYR A 37 0.71 -4.49 -0.05
CA TYR A 37 1.39 -5.25 -1.11
C TYR A 37 0.67 -5.18 -2.45
N SER A 38 -0.67 -5.26 -2.45
CA SER A 38 -1.48 -5.18 -3.67
C SER A 38 -1.34 -3.82 -4.36
N GLU A 39 -1.35 -2.73 -3.59
CA GLU A 39 -1.12 -1.37 -4.12
C GLU A 39 0.33 -1.17 -4.60
N ALA A 40 1.30 -1.73 -3.87
CA ALA A 40 2.71 -1.70 -4.28
C ALA A 40 2.95 -2.48 -5.58
N ASP A 41 2.28 -3.62 -5.80
CA ASP A 41 2.47 -4.44 -7.00
C ASP A 41 1.77 -3.87 -8.24
N LYS A 42 0.61 -3.21 -8.07
CA LYS A 42 -0.05 -2.46 -9.16
C LYS A 42 0.88 -1.43 -9.81
N SER A 43 1.81 -0.85 -9.05
CA SER A 43 2.83 0.05 -9.60
C SER A 43 3.80 -0.63 -10.58
N LYS A 44 4.11 -1.92 -10.42
CA LYS A 44 4.93 -2.68 -11.39
C LYS A 44 4.21 -2.83 -12.71
N LYS A 45 2.92 -3.19 -12.69
CA LYS A 45 2.11 -3.35 -13.90
C LYS A 45 2.01 -2.05 -14.70
N SER A 46 1.95 -0.90 -14.03
CA SER A 46 1.97 0.41 -14.70
C SER A 46 3.31 0.75 -15.34
N LYS A 47 4.44 0.23 -14.84
CA LYS A 47 5.78 0.53 -15.37
C LYS A 47 6.24 -0.45 -16.46
N ARG A 48 5.49 -1.55 -16.66
CA ARG A 48 5.76 -2.61 -17.62
C ARG A 48 4.89 -2.55 -18.88
N ARG A 49 3.97 -1.57 -18.97
CA ARG A 49 3.13 -1.32 -20.15
C ARG A 49 3.66 -0.13 -20.93
#